data_AF-A0A2E9KVY9-F1
#
_entry.id   AF-A0A2E9KVY9-F1
#
_cell.length_a   1.000
_cell.length_b   1.000
_cell.length_c   1.000
_cell.angle_alpha   90.00
_cell.angle_beta   90.00
_cell.angle_gamma   90.00
#
_symmetry.space_group_name_H-M   'P 1'
#
loop_
_entity.id
_entity.type
_entity.pdbx_description
1 polymer ?
#
loop_
_entity_poly.entity_id
_entity_poly.type
_entity_poly.pdbx_seq_one_letter_code
_entity_poly.pdbx_strand_id
1 'polypeptide(L)'
;KSRVEVNKYERNRFNRAACIEILGDSCVACGFNFEETYGAMGKGFIHVHHVNPVSEIGAGYKINPVEDLIPLCPNCHAMVHRENPPLDIDKLKSVRAKHSKD
;
A
#
# COMPACT_ATOMS: atom_id res chain seq x y z
N LYS A 1 2.81 21.50 4.91
CA LYS A 1 1.62 20.73 4.48
C LYS A 1 2.07 19.72 3.43
N SER A 2 2.32 18.45 3.78
CA SER A 2 2.57 17.40 2.79
C SER A 2 1.23 16.90 2.27
N ARG A 3 0.81 17.40 1.12
CA ARG A 3 -0.35 16.90 0.39
C ARG A 3 0.07 15.54 -0.15
N VAL A 4 -0.47 14.46 0.42
CA VAL A 4 -0.32 13.13 -0.17
C VAL A 4 -1.10 13.18 -1.48
N GLU A 5 -0.40 13.37 -2.59
CA GLU A 5 -0.99 13.40 -3.92
C GLU A 5 -1.35 11.97 -4.30
N VAL A 6 -2.56 11.57 -3.89
CA VAL A 6 -3.18 10.29 -4.27
C VAL A 6 -3.33 10.32 -5.79
N ASN A 7 -2.41 9.65 -6.49
CA ASN A 7 -2.26 9.78 -7.93
C ASN A 7 -3.55 9.23 -8.59
N LYS A 8 -4.00 9.86 -9.69
CA LYS A 8 -5.28 9.54 -10.36
C LYS A 8 -5.46 8.05 -10.70
N TYR A 9 -4.35 7.30 -10.76
CA TYR A 9 -4.27 5.86 -11.05
C TYR A 9 -4.50 4.94 -9.83
N GLU A 10 -4.28 5.41 -8.59
CA GLU A 10 -4.68 4.69 -7.35
C GLU A 10 -6.21 4.55 -7.20
N ARG A 11 -6.98 5.25 -8.05
CA ARG A 11 -8.44 5.22 -8.03
C ARG A 11 -9.09 4.24 -9.01
N ASN A 12 -8.34 3.33 -9.64
CA ASN A 12 -9.00 2.21 -10.29
C ASN A 12 -9.52 1.22 -9.25
N ARG A 13 -10.81 1.34 -8.92
CA ARG A 13 -11.53 0.46 -7.99
C ARG A 13 -11.34 -1.02 -8.28
N PHE A 14 -11.15 -1.39 -9.56
CA PHE A 14 -10.95 -2.79 -9.96
C PHE A 14 -9.56 -3.29 -9.56
N ASN A 15 -8.51 -2.50 -9.79
CA ASN A 15 -7.14 -2.90 -9.44
C ASN A 15 -6.96 -2.97 -7.92
N ARG A 16 -7.56 -2.02 -7.19
CA ARG A 16 -7.60 -2.06 -5.71
C ARG A 16 -8.30 -3.31 -5.21
N ALA A 17 -9.51 -3.59 -5.73
CA ALA A 17 -10.27 -4.76 -5.32
C ALA A 17 -9.52 -6.06 -5.65
N ALA A 18 -8.94 -6.16 -6.85
CA ALA A 18 -8.14 -7.32 -7.25
C ALA A 18 -6.89 -7.51 -6.37
N CYS A 19 -6.17 -6.44 -6.05
CA CYS A 19 -5.03 -6.49 -5.13
C CYS A 19 -5.44 -7.05 -3.76
N ILE A 20 -6.53 -6.54 -3.18
CA ILE A 20 -7.02 -6.99 -1.87
C ILE A 20 -7.55 -8.43 -1.93
N GLU A 21 -8.24 -8.81 -3.00
CA GLU A 21 -8.75 -10.17 -3.18
C GLU A 21 -7.61 -11.19 -3.29
N ILE A 22 -6.52 -10.83 -3.97
CA ILE A 22 -5.39 -11.74 -4.24
C ILE A 22 -4.37 -11.75 -3.09
N LEU A 23 -4.04 -10.57 -2.53
CA LEU A 23 -2.96 -10.39 -1.55
C LEU A 23 -3.46 -10.21 -0.11
N GLY A 24 -4.78 -10.04 0.08
CA GLY A 24 -5.38 -9.74 1.37
C GLY A 24 -5.34 -8.25 1.72
N ASP A 25 -5.87 -7.91 2.91
CA ASP A 25 -5.93 -6.54 3.44
C ASP A 25 -5.02 -6.31 4.66
N SER A 26 -4.08 -7.22 4.89
CA SER A 26 -2.99 -7.04 5.87
C SER A 26 -1.84 -6.22 5.26
N CYS A 27 -1.31 -5.26 6.01
CA CYS A 27 -0.17 -4.45 5.56
C CYS A 27 1.07 -5.32 5.32
N VAL A 28 1.61 -5.35 4.09
CA VAL A 28 2.82 -6.15 3.77
C VAL A 28 4.07 -5.67 4.49
N ALA A 29 4.10 -4.41 4.92
CA ALA A 29 5.20 -3.88 5.68
C ALA A 29 5.13 -4.35 7.14
N CYS A 30 4.03 -4.03 7.84
CA CYS A 30 3.95 -4.19 9.31
C CYS A 30 3.01 -5.27 9.82
N GLY A 31 2.27 -5.95 8.95
CA GLY A 31 1.30 -6.99 9.32
C GLY A 31 0.03 -6.45 9.98
N PHE A 32 -0.15 -5.12 10.10
CA PHE A 32 -1.37 -4.56 10.66
C PHE A 32 -2.57 -4.89 9.77
N ASN A 33 -3.60 -5.47 10.37
CA ASN A 33 -4.89 -5.74 9.75
C ASN A 33 -5.99 -4.94 10.48
N PHE A 34 -6.77 -4.17 9.74
CA PHE A 34 -7.81 -3.32 10.31
C PHE A 34 -9.04 -4.11 10.75
N GLU A 35 -9.43 -5.17 10.04
CA GLU A 35 -10.55 -6.03 10.45
C GLU A 35 -10.21 -6.80 11.73
N GLU A 36 -8.99 -7.31 11.86
CA GLU A 36 -8.53 -7.99 13.08
C GLU A 36 -8.48 -7.03 14.28
N THR A 37 -8.16 -5.75 14.06
CA THR A 37 -7.98 -4.77 15.15
C THR A 37 -9.28 -4.05 15.52
N TYR A 38 -10.13 -3.73 14.54
CA TYR A 38 -11.32 -2.90 14.70
C TYR A 38 -12.63 -3.64 14.37
N GLY A 39 -12.57 -4.94 14.07
CA GLY A 39 -13.73 -5.73 13.66
C GLY A 39 -14.31 -5.25 12.32
N ALA A 40 -15.64 -5.38 12.18
CA ALA A 40 -16.34 -5.04 10.94
C ALA A 40 -16.11 -3.60 10.45
N MET A 41 -15.78 -2.66 11.34
CA MET A 41 -15.44 -1.28 10.97
C MET A 41 -14.17 -1.20 10.10
N GLY A 42 -13.23 -2.13 10.30
CA GLY A 42 -11.96 -2.17 9.57
C GLY A 42 -11.98 -3.03 8.31
N LYS A 43 -13.10 -3.70 8.00
CA LYS A 43 -13.19 -4.65 6.89
C LYS A 43 -12.82 -4.02 5.55
N GLY A 44 -11.79 -4.56 4.89
CA GLY A 44 -11.28 -4.07 3.61
C GLY A 44 -10.68 -2.66 3.68
N PHE A 45 -10.48 -2.10 4.88
CA PHE A 45 -9.83 -0.81 5.07
C PHE A 45 -8.32 -0.98 5.02
N ILE A 46 -7.76 -0.73 3.84
CA ILE A 46 -6.33 -0.75 3.58
C ILE A 46 -6.04 0.18 2.40
N HIS A 47 -4.83 0.77 2.36
CA HIS A 47 -4.37 1.49 1.18
C HIS A 47 -3.67 0.53 0.23
N VAL A 48 -3.71 0.82 -1.06
CA VAL A 48 -2.99 0.06 -2.09
C VAL A 48 -1.97 0.99 -2.72
N HIS A 49 -0.71 0.58 -2.67
CA HIS A 49 0.44 1.35 -3.14
C HIS A 49 1.02 0.73 -4.42
N HIS A 50 1.48 1.56 -5.34
CA HIS A 50 2.19 1.10 -6.53
C HIS A 50 3.68 0.92 -6.23
N VAL A 51 4.20 -0.29 -6.42
CA VAL A 51 5.62 -0.62 -6.17
C VAL A 51 6.54 0.15 -7.13
N ASN A 52 6.14 0.23 -8.41
CA ASN A 52 6.84 1.00 -9.42
C ASN A 52 6.09 2.32 -9.67
N PRO A 53 6.76 3.48 -9.70
CA PRO A 53 6.11 4.77 -9.96
C PRO A 53 5.38 4.76 -11.31
N VAL A 54 4.09 5.10 -11.29
CA VAL A 54 3.26 5.15 -12.50
C VAL A 54 3.79 6.13 -13.55
N SER A 55 4.61 7.11 -13.16
CA SER A 55 5.30 8.02 -14.08
C SER A 55 6.32 7.34 -15.00
N GLU A 56 6.82 6.17 -14.62
CA GLU A 56 7.75 5.37 -15.42
C GLU A 56 7.02 4.38 -16.34
N ILE A 57 5.70 4.30 -16.19
CA ILE A 57 4.84 3.37 -16.91
C ILE A 57 4.31 4.04 -18.19
N GLY A 58 4.80 3.58 -19.34
CA GLY A 58 4.43 4.10 -20.65
C GLY A 58 2.94 3.96 -20.99
N ALA A 59 2.46 4.76 -21.95
CA ALA A 59 1.09 4.68 -22.44
C ALA A 59 0.77 3.27 -22.97
N GLY A 60 -0.25 2.62 -22.40
CA GLY A 60 -0.70 1.28 -22.79
C GLY A 60 -0.28 0.14 -21.85
N TYR A 61 0.49 0.42 -20.79
CA TYR A 61 0.80 -0.59 -19.79
C TYR A 61 -0.45 -1.05 -19.04
N LYS A 62 -0.61 -2.36 -18.90
CA LYS A 62 -1.68 -2.98 -18.14
C LYS A 62 -1.15 -3.31 -16.74
N ILE A 63 -1.64 -2.58 -15.74
CA ILE A 63 -1.33 -2.85 -14.33
C ILE A 63 -1.64 -4.32 -14.01
N ASN A 64 -0.64 -5.02 -13.49
CA ASN A 64 -0.78 -6.32 -12.86
C ASN A 64 -1.00 -6.13 -11.36
N PRO A 65 -2.22 -6.36 -10.83
CA PRO A 65 -2.52 -6.13 -9.42
C PRO A 65 -1.68 -6.97 -8.42
N VAL A 66 -0.99 -8.00 -8.90
CA VAL A 66 -0.12 -8.86 -8.07
C VAL A 66 1.30 -8.35 -8.01
N GLU A 67 1.82 -7.82 -9.13
CA GLU A 67 3.22 -7.42 -9.24
C GLU A 67 3.42 -5.93 -8.98
N ASP A 68 2.44 -5.11 -9.38
CA ASP A 68 2.58 -3.66 -9.32
C ASP A 68 2.00 -3.05 -8.05
N LEU A 69 1.16 -3.79 -7.33
CA LEU A 69 0.37 -3.27 -6.22
C LEU A 69 0.60 -4.06 -4.95
N ILE A 70 0.61 -3.35 -3.83
CA ILE A 70 0.73 -3.97 -2.50
C ILE A 70 -0.20 -3.29 -1.48
N PRO A 71 -0.77 -4.06 -0.54
CA PRO A 71 -1.55 -3.51 0.56
C PRO A 71 -0.64 -2.91 1.65
N LEU A 72 -0.88 -1.65 2.01
CA LEU A 72 -0.20 -0.95 3.11
C LEU A 72 -1.21 -0.26 4.03
N CYS A 73 -0.94 -0.26 5.33
CA CYS A 73 -1.70 0.58 6.26
C CYS A 73 -1.44 2.07 5.99
N PRO A 74 -2.35 2.99 6.35
CA PRO A 74 -2.17 4.42 6.14
C PRO A 74 -0.83 4.97 6.67
N ASN A 75 -0.35 4.44 7.80
CA ASN A 75 0.92 4.87 8.40
C ASN A 75 2.12 4.44 7.54
N CYS A 76 2.21 3.16 7.16
CA CYS A 76 3.27 2.68 6.29
C CYS A 76 3.20 3.32 4.90
N HIS A 77 1.99 3.52 4.36
CA HIS A 77 1.80 4.18 3.07
C HIS A 77 2.29 5.63 3.11
N ALA A 78 2.02 6.37 4.19
CA ALA A 78 2.55 7.70 4.37
C ALA A 78 4.09 7.71 4.46
N MET A 79 4.70 6.69 5.09
CA MET A 79 6.16 6.61 5.23
C MET A 79 6.88 6.32 3.92
N VAL A 80 6.36 5.45 3.06
CA VAL A 80 7.02 5.20 1.75
C VAL A 80 7.08 6.47 0.90
N HIS A 81 6.04 7.30 0.97
CA HIS A 81 5.97 8.58 0.24
C HIS A 81 6.70 9.74 0.92
N ARG A 82 7.47 9.50 1.98
CA ARG A 82 8.41 10.49 2.51
C ARG A 82 9.64 10.66 1.63
N GLU A 83 9.89 9.70 0.73
CA GLU A 83 10.93 9.72 -0.29
C GLU A 83 10.30 9.83 -1.70
N ASN A 84 11.08 10.34 -2.65
CA ASN A 84 10.71 10.39 -4.06
C ASN A 84 11.94 10.02 -4.93
N PRO A 85 11.96 8.84 -5.60
CA PRO A 85 10.88 7.85 -5.68
C PRO A 85 10.50 7.24 -4.32
N PRO A 86 9.29 6.64 -4.17
CA PRO A 86 8.86 6.05 -2.91
C PRO A 86 9.88 5.05 -2.35
N LEU A 87 10.02 5.03 -1.03
CA LEU A 87 10.94 4.13 -0.33
C LEU A 87 10.56 2.67 -0.57
N ASP A 88 11.56 1.85 -0.90
CA ASP A 88 11.42 0.42 -1.03
C ASP A 88 10.85 -0.23 0.24
N ILE A 89 10.00 -1.26 0.07
CA ILE A 89 9.30 -1.90 1.16
C ILE A 89 10.21 -2.66 2.10
N ASP A 90 11.25 -3.31 1.59
CA ASP A 90 12.21 -4.01 2.43
C ASP A 90 13.08 -3.03 3.20
N LYS A 91 13.37 -1.88 2.60
CA LYS A 91 13.97 -0.76 3.35
C LYS A 91 13.05 -0.23 4.44
N LEU A 92 11.76 -0.04 4.16
CA LEU A 92 10.77 0.37 5.17
C LEU A 92 10.68 -0.66 6.31
N LYS A 93 10.64 -1.95 6.01
CA LYS A 93 10.66 -3.03 7.02
C LYS A 93 11.91 -2.96 7.89
N SER A 94 13.06 -2.61 7.31
CA SER A 94 14.35 -2.54 8.00
C SER A 94 14.46 -1.36 8.97
N VAL A 95 13.86 -0.20 8.64
CA VAL A 95 13.90 0.99 9.50
C VAL A 95 12.77 1.03 10.53
N ARG A 96 11.70 0.27 10.31
CA ARG A 96 10.58 0.19 11.25
C ARG A 96 11.03 -0.53 12.52
N ALA A 97 10.93 0.12 13.66
CA ALA A 97 11.05 -0.55 14.95
C ALA A 97 10.01 -1.68 15.03
N LYS A 98 10.45 -2.90 15.41
CA LYS A 98 9.51 -3.97 15.70
C LYS A 98 8.78 -3.57 16.98
N HIS A 99 7.51 -3.18 16.86
CA HIS A 99 6.63 -3.18 18.01
C HIS A 99 6.28 -4.65 18.28
N SER A 100 6.97 -5.25 19.24
CA SER A 100 6.50 -6.48 19.85
C SER A 100 5.11 -6.19 20.43
N LYS A 101 4.12 -7.01 20.06
CA LYS A 101 2.91 -7.11 20.88
C LYS A 101 3.37 -7.84 22.14
N ASP A 102 3.45 -7.11 23.25
CA ASP A 102 3.50 -7.71 24.58
C ASP A 102 2.19 -8.46 24.87
#